data_AF-A0A0F9DUR9-F1
#
_entry.id   AF-A0A0F9DUR9-F1
#
_cell.length_a   1.000
_cell.length_b   1.000
_cell.length_c   1.000
_cell.angle_alpha   90.00
_cell.angle_beta   90.00
_cell.angle_gamma   90.00
#
_symmetry.space_group_name_H-M   'P 1'
#
loop_
_entity.id
_entity.type
_entity.pdbx_description
1 polymer ?
#
loop_
_entity_poly.entity_id
_entity_poly.type
_entity_poly.pdbx_seq_one_letter_code
_entity_poly.pdbx_strand_id
1 'polypeptide(L)'
;MNKIKLSVVFILAVAMLSIASLHISAQTTINAEDFNKPPNSAKPHTWWHWVDGNVSKQGITKDMEAWKEVGIGGFQHFTIGWRIPFGGTEYHSPEFHEYMAHAMSEAERLGLEAGFNSASGWSCTGGPWIKPEHSMKMIVWSETKIMGGSDETVELQIPELNAKQKPYNFYRDVAVIAFPTPQNDEYRLENWETKSLNELRSRSDKRIPTFEKVPGDAIIAASEIKIITDEMDSNGVLTWDAPDG
;
A
#
# COMPACT_ATOMS: atom_id res chain seq x y z
N MET A 1 -2.31 61.44 -4.79
CA MET A 1 -2.15 60.06 -5.31
C MET A 1 -0.76 59.43 -5.09
N ASN A 2 0.18 60.07 -4.37
CA ASN A 2 1.56 59.57 -4.23
C ASN A 2 1.91 58.93 -2.86
N LYS A 3 1.20 59.24 -1.78
CA LYS A 3 1.55 58.73 -0.43
C LYS A 3 1.18 57.25 -0.24
N ILE A 4 0.02 56.82 -0.74
CA ILE A 4 -0.46 55.42 -0.62
C ILE A 4 0.44 54.45 -1.40
N LYS A 5 0.93 54.85 -2.59
CA LYS A 5 1.87 54.03 -3.38
C LYS A 5 3.21 53.86 -2.67
N LEU A 6 3.71 54.91 -2.00
CA LEU A 6 4.97 54.85 -1.27
C LEU A 6 4.87 53.95 -0.03
N SER A 7 3.76 53.99 0.70
CA SER A 7 3.50 53.11 1.85
C SER A 7 3.40 51.64 1.45
N VAL A 8 2.74 51.32 0.33
CA VAL A 8 2.64 49.94 -0.17
C VAL A 8 4.00 49.40 -0.62
N VAL A 9 4.80 50.21 -1.32
CA VAL A 9 6.18 49.82 -1.70
C VAL A 9 7.05 49.60 -0.47
N PHE A 10 6.93 50.43 0.55
CA PHE A 10 7.68 50.27 1.80
C PHE A 10 7.28 48.99 2.55
N ILE A 11 5.98 48.68 2.64
CA ILE A 11 5.48 47.45 3.27
C ILE A 11 5.95 46.21 2.49
N LEU A 12 5.90 46.23 1.16
CA LEU A 12 6.40 45.14 0.32
C LEU A 12 7.92 44.95 0.45
N ALA A 13 8.69 46.04 0.56
CA ALA A 13 10.13 45.97 0.78
C ALA A 13 10.47 45.38 2.16
N VAL A 14 9.77 45.79 3.22
CA VAL A 14 9.94 45.22 4.57
C VAL A 14 9.53 43.74 4.59
N ALA A 15 8.44 43.36 3.91
CA ALA A 15 8.03 41.97 3.79
C ALA A 15 9.07 41.11 3.04
N MET A 16 9.65 41.62 1.94
CA MET A 16 10.73 40.92 1.23
C MET A 16 12.02 40.80 2.06
N LEU A 17 12.39 41.82 2.84
CA LEU A 17 13.54 41.76 3.76
C LEU A 17 13.31 40.72 4.89
N SER A 18 12.10 40.62 5.41
CA SER A 18 11.74 39.60 6.41
C SER A 18 11.79 38.18 5.83
N ILE A 19 11.34 38.00 4.57
CA ILE A 19 11.39 36.71 3.86
C ILE A 19 12.84 36.33 3.53
N ALA A 20 13.69 37.28 3.13
CA ALA A 20 15.11 37.05 2.89
C ALA A 20 15.88 36.67 4.17
N SER A 21 15.49 37.23 5.31
CA SER A 21 16.09 36.91 6.63
C SER A 21 15.74 35.48 7.09
N LEU A 22 14.54 34.99 6.74
CA LEU A 22 14.11 33.61 7.01
C LEU A 22 14.86 32.57 6.14
N HIS A 23 15.34 32.94 4.95
CA HIS A 23 16.12 32.03 4.10
C HIS A 23 17.60 31.91 4.50
N ILE A 24 18.19 32.92 5.15
CA ILE A 24 19.57 32.84 5.63
C ILE A 24 19.71 31.87 6.81
N SER A 25 18.66 31.68 7.62
CA SER A 25 18.66 30.73 8.73
C SER A 25 18.47 29.26 8.30
N ALA A 26 18.22 28.99 7.02
CA ALA A 26 17.98 27.62 6.52
C ALA A 26 19.25 26.95 5.96
N GLN A 27 20.36 27.67 5.84
CA GLN A 27 21.66 27.07 5.54
C GLN A 27 22.39 26.79 6.85
N THR A 28 22.09 25.63 7.45
CA THR A 28 22.94 25.05 8.49
C THR A 28 24.28 24.70 7.82
N THR A 29 25.21 25.65 7.75
CA THR A 29 26.60 25.32 7.43
C THR A 29 27.09 24.36 8.51
N ILE A 30 27.37 23.12 8.12
CA ILE A 30 28.04 22.14 8.97
C ILE A 30 29.34 22.81 9.43
N ASN A 31 29.46 23.10 10.72
CA ASN A 31 30.68 23.68 11.23
C ASN A 31 31.77 22.59 11.31
N ALA A 32 33.04 23.00 11.32
CA ALA A 32 34.15 22.05 11.33
C ALA A 32 34.19 21.19 12.60
N GLU A 33 33.59 21.64 13.71
CA GLU A 33 33.53 20.88 14.95
C GLU A 33 32.56 19.70 14.83
N ASP A 34 31.33 19.94 14.36
CA ASP A 34 30.30 18.93 14.11
C ASP A 34 30.75 17.94 13.03
N PHE A 35 31.49 18.39 12.02
CA PHE A 35 32.04 17.48 11.01
C PHE A 35 33.11 16.54 11.60
N ASN A 36 33.99 17.06 12.47
CA ASN A 36 35.02 16.26 13.13
C ASN A 36 34.49 15.41 14.28
N LYS A 37 33.35 15.80 14.88
CA LYS A 37 32.65 15.08 15.96
C LYS A 37 31.16 14.99 15.64
N PRO A 38 30.75 14.16 14.67
CA PRO A 38 29.36 14.06 14.27
C PRO A 38 28.43 13.74 15.45
N PRO A 39 27.28 14.43 15.57
CA PRO A 39 26.29 14.10 16.59
C PRO A 39 25.71 12.71 16.35
N ASN A 40 25.04 12.13 17.35
CA ASN A 40 24.38 10.81 17.20
C ASN A 40 23.37 10.78 16.05
N SER A 41 22.68 11.89 15.75
CA SER A 41 21.72 11.99 14.63
C SER A 41 22.36 11.85 13.24
N ALA A 42 23.68 11.95 13.14
CA ALA A 42 24.42 11.76 11.89
C ALA A 42 24.96 10.32 11.73
N LYS A 43 24.81 9.47 12.75
CA LYS A 43 25.33 8.09 12.71
C LYS A 43 24.41 7.21 11.87
N PRO A 44 24.97 6.23 11.12
CA PRO A 44 24.16 5.30 10.37
C PRO A 44 23.42 4.33 11.29
N HIS A 45 22.30 3.82 10.80
CA HIS A 45 21.58 2.69 11.41
C HIS A 45 21.81 1.41 10.62
N THR A 46 21.54 0.26 11.23
CA THR A 46 21.56 -1.05 10.57
C THR A 46 20.22 -1.75 10.60
N TRP A 47 19.98 -2.65 9.66
CA TRP A 47 18.91 -3.65 9.79
C TRP A 47 19.38 -4.78 10.68
N TRP A 48 18.53 -5.19 11.61
CA TRP A 48 18.80 -6.30 12.51
C TRP A 48 17.66 -7.30 12.44
N HIS A 49 17.98 -8.47 11.90
CA HIS A 49 17.03 -9.54 11.65
C HIS A 49 17.23 -10.65 12.69
N TRP A 50 16.20 -10.93 13.47
CA TRP A 50 16.12 -12.19 14.20
C TRP A 50 15.57 -13.26 13.26
N VAL A 51 16.38 -14.28 13.01
CA VAL A 51 16.15 -15.27 11.96
C VAL A 51 15.66 -16.57 12.56
N ASP A 52 14.47 -17.01 12.16
CA ASP A 52 13.86 -18.29 12.57
C ASP A 52 13.92 -18.54 14.09
N GLY A 53 13.63 -17.51 14.90
CA GLY A 53 13.61 -17.61 16.37
C GLY A 53 14.98 -17.82 17.04
N ASN A 54 16.09 -17.65 16.31
CA ASN A 54 17.44 -17.72 16.87
C ASN A 54 17.83 -16.39 17.49
N VAL A 55 17.57 -16.24 18.78
CA VAL A 55 17.87 -15.03 19.56
C VAL A 55 18.21 -15.40 21.01
N SER A 56 19.09 -14.62 21.65
CA SER A 56 19.40 -14.76 23.08
C SER A 56 19.79 -13.41 23.68
N LYS A 57 19.56 -13.20 24.99
CA LYS A 57 19.98 -11.97 25.71
C LYS A 57 21.48 -11.70 25.55
N GLN A 58 22.31 -12.76 25.60
CA GLN A 58 23.75 -12.63 25.42
C GLN A 58 24.13 -12.16 24.02
N GLY A 59 23.49 -12.71 22.97
CA GLY A 59 23.71 -12.28 21.59
C GLY A 59 23.29 -10.82 21.38
N ILE A 60 22.13 -10.44 21.89
CA ILE A 60 21.60 -9.07 21.83
C ILE A 60 22.60 -8.06 22.41
N THR A 61 23.09 -8.30 23.63
CA THR A 61 24.09 -7.43 24.28
C THR A 61 25.36 -7.32 23.43
N LYS A 62 25.88 -8.44 22.93
CA LYS A 62 27.11 -8.44 22.12
C LYS A 62 26.94 -7.70 20.79
N ASP A 63 25.81 -7.88 20.11
CA ASP A 63 25.51 -7.18 18.86
C ASP A 63 25.51 -5.67 19.08
N MET A 64 24.83 -5.19 20.13
CA MET A 64 24.70 -3.76 20.41
C MET A 64 26.00 -3.13 20.91
N GLU A 65 26.79 -3.84 21.71
CA GLU A 65 28.13 -3.38 22.12
C GLU A 65 29.06 -3.24 20.92
N ALA A 66 29.04 -4.21 20.00
CA ALA A 66 29.80 -4.14 18.76
C ALA A 66 29.36 -2.94 17.89
N TRP A 67 28.06 -2.67 17.79
CA TRP A 67 27.55 -1.49 17.08
C TRP A 67 28.02 -0.18 17.69
N LYS A 68 28.00 -0.08 19.03
CA LYS A 68 28.48 1.10 19.75
C LYS A 68 29.97 1.34 19.48
N GLU A 69 30.77 0.27 19.51
CA GLU A 69 32.22 0.32 19.27
C GLU A 69 32.54 0.87 17.88
N VAL A 70 31.81 0.44 16.85
CA VAL A 70 32.04 0.87 15.45
C VAL A 70 31.28 2.14 15.05
N GLY A 71 30.55 2.76 15.98
CA GLY A 71 29.89 4.05 15.76
C GLY A 71 28.53 4.02 15.07
N ILE A 72 27.83 2.88 15.08
CA ILE A 72 26.41 2.79 14.67
C ILE A 72 25.55 3.54 15.69
N GLY A 73 24.56 4.28 15.18
CA GLY A 73 23.66 5.14 15.97
C GLY A 73 22.37 4.46 16.40
N GLY A 74 22.01 3.35 15.78
CA GLY A 74 20.71 2.70 15.98
C GLY A 74 20.47 1.53 15.04
N PHE A 75 19.27 0.96 15.12
CA PHE A 75 18.88 -0.20 14.34
C PHE A 75 17.40 -0.18 13.96
N GLN A 76 17.05 -0.96 12.94
CA GLN A 76 15.67 -1.30 12.58
C GLN A 76 15.50 -2.81 12.77
N HIS A 77 14.62 -3.18 13.70
CA HIS A 77 14.41 -4.57 14.08
C HIS A 77 13.35 -5.26 13.20
N PHE A 78 13.68 -6.47 12.77
CA PHE A 78 12.80 -7.34 12.00
C PHE A 78 12.88 -8.79 12.50
N THR A 79 11.79 -9.53 12.36
CA THR A 79 11.79 -10.99 12.53
C THR A 79 11.50 -11.65 11.19
N ILE A 80 12.36 -12.55 10.74
CA ILE A 80 12.19 -13.21 9.44
C ILE A 80 12.30 -14.72 9.54
N GLY A 81 11.66 -15.41 8.59
CA GLY A 81 11.92 -16.81 8.33
C GLY A 81 12.89 -16.97 7.17
N TRP A 82 13.99 -17.69 7.37
CA TRP A 82 14.99 -18.00 6.36
C TRP A 82 15.21 -19.52 6.20
N ARG A 83 14.32 -20.33 6.80
CA ARG A 83 14.32 -21.80 6.71
C ARG A 83 15.58 -22.44 7.28
N ILE A 84 16.19 -21.80 8.29
CA ILE A 84 17.20 -22.44 9.13
C ILE A 84 16.52 -23.14 10.31
N PRO A 85 17.21 -24.04 11.05
CA PRO A 85 16.64 -24.66 12.24
C PRO A 85 16.10 -23.62 13.22
N PHE A 86 14.88 -23.87 13.71
CA PHE A 86 14.19 -22.96 14.63
C PHE A 86 14.95 -22.86 15.95
N GLY A 87 15.24 -21.62 16.36
CA GLY A 87 16.03 -21.32 17.56
C GLY A 87 15.26 -21.40 18.88
N GLY A 88 13.96 -21.67 18.84
CA GLY A 88 13.11 -21.88 20.02
C GLY A 88 12.20 -20.71 20.36
N THR A 89 12.51 -19.49 19.89
CA THR A 89 11.71 -18.31 20.21
C THR A 89 10.62 -18.03 19.19
N GLU A 90 9.37 -18.21 19.59
CA GLU A 90 8.21 -17.90 18.76
C GLU A 90 7.87 -16.40 18.80
N TYR A 91 7.54 -15.82 17.65
CA TYR A 91 7.13 -14.42 17.56
C TYR A 91 5.88 -14.15 18.41
N HIS A 92 5.81 -13.02 19.12
CA HIS A 92 4.77 -12.69 20.11
C HIS A 92 4.65 -13.64 21.33
N SER A 93 5.55 -14.59 21.52
CA SER A 93 5.60 -15.37 22.77
C SER A 93 6.05 -14.50 23.97
N PRO A 94 5.80 -14.92 25.23
CA PRO A 94 6.37 -14.26 26.39
C PRO A 94 7.89 -14.13 26.34
N GLU A 95 8.60 -15.16 25.87
CA GLU A 95 10.05 -15.16 25.72
C GLU A 95 10.51 -14.11 24.68
N PHE A 96 9.82 -14.01 23.54
CA PHE A 96 10.08 -12.96 22.56
C PHE A 96 9.93 -11.56 23.17
N HIS A 97 8.89 -11.34 23.97
CA HIS A 97 8.68 -10.07 24.67
C HIS A 97 9.79 -9.78 25.70
N GLU A 98 10.32 -10.80 26.38
CA GLU A 98 11.49 -10.64 27.25
C GLU A 98 12.75 -10.24 26.50
N TYR A 99 13.02 -10.88 25.36
CA TYR A 99 14.17 -10.52 24.52
C TYR A 99 14.02 -9.13 23.93
N MET A 100 12.81 -8.75 23.54
CA MET A 100 12.53 -7.41 23.06
C MET A 100 12.77 -6.36 24.15
N ALA A 101 12.29 -6.61 25.37
CA ALA A 101 12.53 -5.73 26.52
C ALA A 101 14.02 -5.61 26.86
N HIS A 102 14.77 -6.72 26.76
CA HIS A 102 16.23 -6.72 26.92
C HIS A 102 16.91 -5.87 25.84
N ALA A 103 16.53 -6.03 24.57
CA ALA A 103 17.05 -5.23 23.47
C ALA A 103 16.78 -3.72 23.66
N MET A 104 15.58 -3.35 24.11
CA MET A 104 15.25 -1.93 24.36
C MET A 104 16.07 -1.36 25.53
N SER A 105 16.23 -2.13 26.60
CA SER A 105 17.07 -1.73 27.75
C SER A 105 18.54 -1.52 27.33
N GLU A 106 19.07 -2.43 26.50
CA GLU A 106 20.44 -2.32 25.99
C GLU A 106 20.62 -1.14 25.02
N ALA A 107 19.61 -0.89 24.17
CA ALA A 107 19.60 0.26 23.27
C ALA A 107 19.63 1.58 24.07
N GLU A 108 18.81 1.69 25.13
CA GLU A 108 18.82 2.85 26.03
C GLU A 108 20.18 3.00 26.73
N ARG A 109 20.71 1.91 27.31
CA ARG A 109 22.02 1.89 27.98
C ARG A 109 23.15 2.40 27.08
N LEU A 110 23.13 2.05 25.80
CA LEU A 110 24.17 2.38 24.83
C LEU A 110 23.89 3.67 24.06
N GLY A 111 22.71 4.26 24.23
CA GLY A 111 22.27 5.45 23.49
C GLY A 111 22.09 5.17 22.00
N LEU A 112 21.48 4.03 21.67
CA LEU A 112 21.11 3.62 20.32
C LEU A 112 19.63 3.93 20.05
N GLU A 113 19.33 4.44 18.85
CA GLU A 113 17.95 4.59 18.40
C GLU A 113 17.37 3.24 17.95
N ALA A 114 16.15 2.93 18.38
CA ALA A 114 15.45 1.70 18.03
C ALA A 114 14.26 2.00 17.10
N GLY A 115 14.28 1.40 15.92
CA GLY A 115 13.17 1.41 14.96
C GLY A 115 12.53 0.03 14.82
N PHE A 116 11.24 0.00 14.52
CA PHE A 116 10.46 -1.23 14.39
C PHE A 116 9.62 -1.24 13.12
N ASN A 117 9.50 -2.42 12.52
CA ASN A 117 8.51 -2.65 11.48
C ASN A 117 7.08 -2.65 12.08
N SER A 118 6.09 -2.26 11.28
CA SER A 118 4.69 -2.19 11.68
C SER A 118 4.02 -3.56 11.89
N ALA A 119 4.67 -4.64 11.45
CA ALA A 119 4.18 -6.00 11.55
C ALA A 119 5.35 -7.00 11.59
N SER A 120 5.04 -8.27 11.89
CA SER A 120 5.99 -9.37 11.73
C SER A 120 6.53 -9.44 10.29
N GLY A 121 7.79 -9.82 10.11
CA GLY A 121 8.45 -9.79 8.81
C GLY A 121 9.11 -8.44 8.53
N TRP A 122 9.40 -8.19 7.25
CA TRP A 122 10.16 -7.01 6.80
C TRP A 122 9.35 -5.96 6.04
N SER A 123 8.06 -6.22 5.75
CA SER A 123 7.32 -5.41 4.77
C SER A 123 5.83 -5.39 5.07
N CYS A 124 5.25 -4.25 4.70
CA CYS A 124 3.82 -3.99 4.71
C CYS A 124 3.23 -4.05 6.12
N THR A 125 1.97 -4.46 6.20
CA THR A 125 1.14 -4.38 7.39
C THR A 125 0.14 -5.54 7.36
N GLY A 126 0.53 -6.68 7.92
CA GLY A 126 -0.30 -7.89 7.92
C GLY A 126 -0.20 -8.64 9.25
N GLY A 127 -1.24 -9.40 9.58
CA GLY A 127 -1.26 -10.23 10.79
C GLY A 127 -2.49 -11.12 10.84
N PRO A 128 -2.46 -12.19 11.66
CA PRO A 128 -3.58 -13.15 11.77
C PRO A 128 -4.87 -12.53 12.31
N TRP A 129 -4.80 -11.36 12.95
CA TRP A 129 -5.96 -10.60 13.43
C TRP A 129 -6.70 -9.85 12.32
N ILE A 130 -6.14 -9.77 11.10
CA ILE A 130 -6.77 -9.09 9.97
C ILE A 130 -7.78 -10.02 9.31
N LYS A 131 -9.06 -9.68 9.44
CA LYS A 131 -10.15 -10.40 8.79
C LYS A 131 -10.19 -10.11 7.27
N PRO A 132 -10.73 -11.02 6.43
CA PRO A 132 -10.82 -10.80 4.98
C PRO A 132 -11.48 -9.46 4.59
N GLU A 133 -12.52 -9.05 5.31
CA GLU A 133 -13.22 -7.77 5.12
C GLU A 133 -12.33 -6.54 5.35
N HIS A 134 -11.23 -6.66 6.08
CA HIS A 134 -10.28 -5.57 6.38
C HIS A 134 -8.99 -5.62 5.55
N SER A 135 -8.78 -6.69 4.77
CA SER A 135 -7.59 -6.82 3.91
C SER A 135 -7.68 -5.98 2.62
N MET A 136 -6.61 -5.96 1.81
CA MET A 136 -6.63 -5.36 0.48
C MET A 136 -7.68 -6.04 -0.41
N LYS A 137 -8.38 -5.27 -1.25
CA LYS A 137 -9.46 -5.75 -2.12
C LYS A 137 -9.07 -5.66 -3.59
N MET A 138 -9.68 -6.52 -4.40
CA MET A 138 -9.59 -6.48 -5.86
C MET A 138 -11.03 -6.47 -6.42
N ILE A 139 -11.24 -5.76 -7.52
CA ILE A 139 -12.52 -5.79 -8.24
C ILE A 139 -12.53 -7.03 -9.13
N VAL A 140 -13.44 -7.96 -8.86
CA VAL A 140 -13.67 -9.16 -9.67
C VAL A 140 -15.02 -9.04 -10.36
N TRP A 141 -15.23 -9.77 -11.47
CA TRP A 141 -16.49 -9.77 -12.21
C TRP A 141 -16.76 -11.13 -12.84
N SER A 142 -18.03 -11.36 -13.15
CA SER A 142 -18.56 -12.44 -13.98
C SER A 142 -19.42 -11.79 -15.05
N GLU A 143 -19.61 -12.49 -16.17
CA GLU A 143 -20.40 -11.99 -17.29
C GLU A 143 -21.44 -13.05 -17.66
N THR A 144 -22.69 -12.60 -17.83
CA THR A 144 -23.79 -13.43 -18.32
C THR A 144 -24.45 -12.71 -19.47
N LYS A 145 -24.66 -13.40 -20.59
CA LYS A 145 -25.44 -12.89 -21.72
C LYS A 145 -26.90 -13.29 -21.54
N ILE A 146 -27.79 -12.33 -21.71
CA ILE A 146 -29.24 -12.51 -21.66
C ILE A 146 -29.84 -12.03 -22.98
N MET A 147 -31.00 -12.57 -23.35
CA MET A 147 -31.75 -12.10 -24.51
C MET A 147 -32.70 -10.99 -24.06
N GLY A 148 -32.64 -9.83 -24.72
CA GLY A 148 -33.55 -8.72 -24.48
C GLY A 148 -35.01 -9.08 -24.76
N GLY A 149 -35.95 -8.44 -24.05
CA GLY A 149 -37.38 -8.69 -24.17
C GLY A 149 -37.85 -10.04 -23.61
N SER A 150 -36.99 -10.75 -22.86
CA SER A 150 -37.36 -11.97 -22.16
C SER A 150 -37.81 -11.68 -20.72
N ASP A 151 -38.83 -12.41 -20.27
CA ASP A 151 -39.28 -12.40 -18.85
C ASP A 151 -38.44 -13.38 -17.99
N GLU A 152 -37.24 -13.75 -18.44
CA GLU A 152 -36.43 -14.77 -17.79
C GLU A 152 -35.74 -14.23 -16.54
N THR A 153 -35.94 -14.93 -15.42
CA THR A 153 -35.17 -14.74 -14.21
C THR A 153 -33.81 -15.44 -14.35
N VAL A 154 -32.72 -14.72 -14.07
CA VAL A 154 -31.36 -15.23 -14.27
C VAL A 154 -30.59 -15.26 -12.96
N GLU A 155 -30.06 -16.43 -12.60
CA GLU A 155 -29.13 -16.57 -11.47
C GLU A 155 -27.72 -16.15 -11.92
N LEU A 156 -27.24 -15.03 -11.41
CA LEU A 156 -25.92 -14.50 -11.73
C LEU A 156 -24.84 -15.29 -10.99
N GLN A 157 -23.83 -15.71 -11.73
CA GLN A 157 -22.71 -16.45 -11.16
C GLN A 157 -21.80 -15.49 -10.39
N ILE A 158 -21.30 -15.92 -9.23
CA ILE A 158 -20.21 -15.20 -8.57
C ILE A 158 -18.91 -15.40 -9.36
N PRO A 159 -18.03 -14.38 -9.42
CA PRO A 159 -16.72 -14.50 -10.06
C PRO A 159 -15.88 -15.63 -9.42
N GLU A 160 -15.15 -16.41 -10.23
CA GLU A 160 -14.30 -17.45 -9.68
C GLU A 160 -13.15 -16.83 -8.86
N LEU A 161 -13.11 -17.12 -7.56
CA LEU A 161 -12.00 -16.75 -6.70
C LEU A 161 -10.74 -17.54 -7.08
N ASN A 162 -9.59 -16.87 -7.20
CA ASN A 162 -8.34 -17.57 -7.47
C ASN A 162 -7.84 -18.37 -6.24
N ALA A 163 -6.82 -19.22 -6.43
CA ALA A 163 -6.29 -20.09 -5.37
C ALA A 163 -5.86 -19.37 -4.08
N LYS A 164 -5.49 -18.08 -4.15
CA LYS A 164 -5.15 -17.28 -2.96
C LYS A 164 -6.38 -16.71 -2.26
N GLN A 165 -7.48 -16.51 -2.97
CA GLN A 165 -8.73 -15.97 -2.45
C GLN A 165 -9.64 -17.07 -1.89
N LYS A 166 -9.67 -18.27 -2.51
CA LYS A 166 -10.50 -19.41 -2.10
C LYS A 166 -10.45 -19.70 -0.59
N PRO A 167 -9.28 -19.72 0.10
CA PRO A 167 -9.22 -20.00 1.53
C PRO A 167 -9.95 -18.98 2.42
N TYR A 168 -10.11 -17.74 1.95
CA TYR A 168 -10.77 -16.68 2.72
C TYR A 168 -12.28 -16.61 2.47
N ASN A 169 -12.76 -17.16 1.35
CA ASN A 169 -14.16 -17.21 0.94
C ASN A 169 -14.92 -15.90 1.18
N PHE A 170 -14.30 -14.78 0.84
CA PHE A 170 -14.87 -13.45 1.05
C PHE A 170 -15.21 -12.81 -0.29
N TYR A 171 -16.49 -12.49 -0.46
CA TYR A 171 -17.05 -11.85 -1.63
C TYR A 171 -18.07 -10.79 -1.19
N ARG A 172 -18.19 -9.72 -1.98
CA ARG A 172 -19.22 -8.70 -1.80
C ARG A 172 -19.53 -8.07 -3.14
N ASP A 173 -20.80 -8.03 -3.50
CA ASP A 173 -21.29 -7.32 -4.67
C ASP A 173 -20.98 -5.82 -4.57
N VAL A 174 -20.58 -5.25 -5.71
CA VAL A 174 -20.34 -3.81 -5.87
C VAL A 174 -21.43 -3.21 -6.74
N ALA A 175 -21.65 -3.79 -7.92
CA ALA A 175 -22.70 -3.38 -8.84
C ALA A 175 -23.03 -4.51 -9.82
N VAL A 176 -24.27 -4.53 -10.30
CA VAL A 176 -24.68 -5.25 -11.51
C VAL A 176 -24.85 -4.21 -12.62
N ILE A 177 -24.15 -4.41 -13.74
CA ILE A 177 -24.14 -3.48 -14.86
C ILE A 177 -24.62 -4.23 -16.11
N ALA A 178 -25.63 -3.69 -16.78
CA ALA A 178 -26.11 -4.18 -18.06
C ALA A 178 -25.79 -3.18 -19.17
N PHE A 179 -25.43 -3.71 -20.33
CA PHE A 179 -25.17 -2.94 -21.54
C PHE A 179 -25.51 -3.79 -22.77
N PRO A 180 -25.88 -3.17 -23.90
CA PRO A 180 -26.11 -3.91 -25.14
C PRO A 180 -24.81 -4.59 -25.59
N THR A 181 -24.90 -5.86 -25.99
CA THR A 181 -23.74 -6.57 -26.55
C THR A 181 -23.29 -5.84 -27.82
N PRO A 182 -22.03 -5.36 -27.91
CA PRO A 182 -21.56 -4.66 -29.10
C PRO A 182 -21.54 -5.60 -30.30
N GLN A 183 -21.60 -5.04 -31.52
CA GLN A 183 -21.54 -5.84 -32.76
C GLN A 183 -20.24 -6.66 -32.83
N ASN A 184 -19.14 -6.09 -32.33
CA ASN A 184 -17.86 -6.76 -32.16
C ASN A 184 -17.59 -7.05 -30.68
N ASP A 185 -18.14 -8.16 -30.19
CA ASP A 185 -18.02 -8.60 -28.80
C ASP A 185 -16.73 -9.42 -28.52
N GLU A 186 -15.93 -9.72 -29.54
CA GLU A 186 -14.64 -10.40 -29.37
C GLU A 186 -13.50 -9.42 -29.05
N TYR A 187 -13.66 -8.15 -29.41
CA TYR A 187 -12.64 -7.13 -29.17
C TYR A 187 -12.44 -6.89 -27.66
N ARG A 188 -11.17 -6.85 -27.24
CA ARG A 188 -10.76 -6.42 -25.90
C ARG A 188 -9.63 -5.41 -26.02
N LEU A 189 -9.62 -4.42 -25.14
CA LEU A 189 -8.51 -3.47 -25.06
C LEU A 189 -7.21 -4.23 -24.77
N GLU A 190 -6.13 -3.82 -25.42
CA GLU A 190 -4.82 -4.39 -25.13
C GLU A 190 -4.47 -4.23 -23.64
N ASN A 191 -3.99 -5.30 -23.00
CA ASN A 191 -3.63 -5.32 -21.57
C ASN A 191 -4.76 -4.88 -20.61
N TRP A 192 -6.03 -5.09 -20.98
CA TRP A 192 -7.18 -4.67 -20.18
C TRP A 192 -7.16 -5.28 -18.75
N GLU A 193 -6.72 -6.53 -18.59
CA GLU A 193 -6.60 -7.16 -17.26
C GLU A 193 -5.58 -6.44 -16.37
N THR A 194 -4.41 -6.07 -16.91
CA THR A 194 -3.38 -5.29 -16.22
C THR A 194 -3.91 -3.90 -15.83
N LYS A 195 -4.68 -3.27 -16.73
CA LYS A 195 -5.31 -1.95 -16.53
C LYS A 195 -6.44 -2.01 -15.50
N SER A 196 -7.13 -3.14 -15.39
CA SER A 196 -8.17 -3.41 -14.38
C SER A 196 -7.63 -3.73 -12.98
N LEU A 197 -6.29 -3.80 -12.83
CA LEU A 197 -5.60 -4.16 -11.58
C LEU A 197 -5.89 -5.58 -11.06
N ASN A 198 -6.41 -6.48 -11.91
CA ASN A 198 -6.60 -7.89 -11.55
C ASN A 198 -5.35 -8.76 -11.74
N GLU A 199 -4.38 -8.30 -12.52
CA GLU A 199 -3.12 -9.01 -12.66
C GLU A 199 -2.22 -8.76 -11.43
N LEU A 200 -1.96 -9.82 -10.65
CA LEU A 200 -1.09 -9.80 -9.46
C LEU A 200 0.35 -9.32 -9.72
N ARG A 201 0.78 -9.30 -10.99
CA ARG A 201 2.11 -8.84 -11.43
C ARG A 201 2.03 -7.64 -12.38
N SER A 202 0.91 -6.91 -12.34
CA SER A 202 0.77 -5.64 -13.05
C SER A 202 1.91 -4.70 -12.64
N ARG A 203 2.85 -4.48 -13.55
CA ARG A 203 3.94 -3.53 -13.36
C ARG A 203 3.47 -2.15 -13.83
N SER A 204 3.95 -1.10 -13.16
CA SER A 204 3.56 0.28 -13.48
C SER A 204 3.95 0.69 -14.90
N ASP A 205 5.05 0.16 -15.43
CA ASP A 205 5.50 0.36 -16.82
C ASP A 205 4.56 -0.27 -17.86
N LYS A 206 3.63 -1.15 -17.46
CA LYS A 206 2.59 -1.72 -18.34
C LYS A 206 1.27 -0.94 -18.33
N ARG A 207 1.19 0.18 -17.60
CA ARG A 207 -0.01 1.04 -17.50
C ARG A 207 0.12 2.27 -18.40
N ILE A 208 0.66 2.09 -19.59
CA ILE A 208 0.84 3.19 -20.55
C ILE A 208 -0.49 3.45 -21.27
N PRO A 209 -0.95 4.71 -21.36
CA PRO A 209 -2.10 5.06 -22.18
C PRO A 209 -1.86 4.66 -23.64
N THR A 210 -2.84 3.99 -24.25
CA THR A 210 -2.87 3.81 -25.70
C THR A 210 -3.73 4.90 -26.32
N PHE A 211 -3.29 5.42 -27.47
CA PHE A 211 -4.05 6.36 -28.29
C PHE A 211 -4.56 5.70 -29.58
N GLU A 212 -4.46 4.37 -29.66
CA GLU A 212 -5.00 3.61 -30.78
C GLU A 212 -6.51 3.75 -30.83
N LYS A 213 -7.04 3.86 -32.05
CA LYS A 213 -8.47 3.92 -32.27
C LYS A 213 -9.06 2.53 -32.07
N VAL A 214 -10.09 2.45 -31.24
CA VAL A 214 -10.92 1.25 -31.05
C VAL A 214 -11.90 1.13 -32.23
N PRO A 215 -12.18 -0.09 -32.72
CA PRO A 215 -13.22 -0.31 -33.72
C PRO A 215 -14.58 0.23 -33.26
N GLY A 216 -15.27 0.99 -34.13
CA GLY A 216 -16.54 1.64 -33.76
C GLY A 216 -17.66 0.67 -33.40
N ASP A 217 -17.62 -0.53 -33.96
CA ASP A 217 -18.54 -1.65 -33.72
C ASP A 217 -18.28 -2.39 -32.38
N ALA A 218 -17.17 -2.08 -31.71
CA ALA A 218 -16.84 -2.55 -30.36
C ALA A 218 -17.15 -1.50 -29.26
N ILE A 219 -17.62 -0.30 -29.64
CA ILE A 219 -17.90 0.79 -28.71
C ILE A 219 -19.30 0.63 -28.12
N ILE A 220 -19.37 0.67 -26.79
CA ILE A 220 -20.62 0.76 -26.04
C ILE A 220 -20.85 2.23 -25.67
N ALA A 221 -22.01 2.79 -26.02
CA ALA A 221 -22.33 4.16 -25.63
C ALA A 221 -22.60 4.23 -24.13
N ALA A 222 -21.98 5.19 -23.44
CA ALA A 222 -22.13 5.32 -21.98
C ALA A 222 -23.59 5.54 -21.53
N SER A 223 -24.44 6.11 -22.39
CA SER A 223 -25.89 6.28 -22.16
C SER A 223 -26.68 4.98 -22.18
N GLU A 224 -26.12 3.91 -22.74
CA GLU A 224 -26.76 2.59 -22.85
C GLU A 224 -26.34 1.65 -21.71
N ILE A 225 -25.38 2.08 -20.89
CA ILE A 225 -24.94 1.34 -19.69
C ILE A 225 -25.91 1.64 -18.55
N LYS A 226 -26.52 0.59 -17.99
CA LYS A 226 -27.46 0.67 -16.88
C LYS A 226 -26.87 0.01 -15.63
N ILE A 227 -27.00 0.66 -14.49
CA ILE A 227 -26.72 0.05 -13.19
C ILE A 227 -28.04 -0.53 -12.70
N ILE A 228 -28.10 -1.86 -12.60
CA ILE A 228 -29.32 -2.63 -12.26
C ILE A 228 -29.12 -3.44 -10.98
N THR A 229 -28.21 -2.99 -10.11
CA THR A 229 -27.88 -3.67 -8.85
C THR A 229 -29.12 -3.92 -7.98
N ASP A 230 -30.07 -2.98 -7.97
CA ASP A 230 -31.28 -3.07 -7.15
C ASP A 230 -32.31 -4.07 -7.69
N GLU A 231 -32.12 -4.56 -8.92
CA GLU A 231 -32.95 -5.60 -9.55
C GLU A 231 -32.46 -7.04 -9.21
N MET A 232 -31.33 -7.16 -8.50
CA MET A 232 -30.77 -8.43 -8.04
C MET A 232 -31.09 -8.65 -6.56
N ASP A 233 -31.64 -9.83 -6.26
CA ASP A 233 -31.92 -10.21 -4.88
C ASP A 233 -30.65 -10.65 -4.10
N SER A 234 -30.82 -10.94 -2.81
CA SER A 234 -29.71 -11.39 -1.95
C SER A 234 -29.14 -12.78 -2.29
N ASN A 235 -29.81 -13.54 -3.16
CA ASN A 235 -29.37 -14.85 -3.62
C ASN A 235 -28.64 -14.76 -4.98
N GLY A 236 -28.47 -13.56 -5.54
CA GLY A 236 -27.86 -13.36 -6.85
C GLY A 236 -28.85 -13.57 -8.01
N VAL A 237 -30.14 -13.56 -7.74
CA VAL A 237 -31.19 -13.75 -8.75
C VAL A 237 -31.60 -12.40 -9.30
N LEU A 238 -31.37 -12.18 -10.59
CA LEU A 238 -31.73 -10.97 -11.32
C LEU A 238 -33.14 -11.11 -11.88
N THR A 239 -34.02 -10.17 -11.49
CA THR A 239 -35.37 -10.01 -12.06
C THR A 239 -35.43 -8.65 -12.73
N TRP A 240 -35.25 -8.61 -14.05
CA TRP A 240 -35.15 -7.35 -14.78
C TRP A 240 -35.80 -7.44 -16.17
N ASP A 241 -36.63 -6.45 -16.50
CA ASP A 241 -37.20 -6.29 -17.84
C ASP A 241 -36.11 -5.76 -18.80
N ALA A 242 -35.30 -6.67 -19.33
CA ALA A 242 -34.24 -6.35 -20.26
C ALA A 242 -34.83 -5.72 -21.55
N PRO A 243 -34.36 -4.55 -22.00
CA PRO A 243 -34.79 -3.96 -23.27
C PRO A 243 -34.53 -4.90 -24.44
N ASP A 244 -35.34 -4.81 -25.49
CA ASP A 244 -35.13 -5.57 -26.73
C ASP A 244 -33.68 -5.42 -27.26
N GLY A 245 -33.08 -6.55 -27.65
CA GLY A 245 -31.70 -6.62 -28.14
C GLY A 245 -31.00 -7.93 -27.87
#